data_AF-A0A3C1VX68-F1
#
_entry.id   AF-A0A3C1VX68-F1
#
_cell.length_a   1.000
_cell.length_b   1.000
_cell.length_c   1.000
_cell.angle_alpha   90.00
_cell.angle_beta   90.00
_cell.angle_gamma   90.00
#
_symmetry.space_group_name_H-M   'P 1'
#
loop_
_entity.id
_entity.type
_entity.pdbx_description
1 polymer ?
#
loop_
_entity_poly.entity_id
_entity_poly.type
_entity_poly.pdbx_seq_one_letter_code
_entity_poly.pdbx_strand_id
1 'polypeptide(L)' 'IVNKVFALTKPSNSTTYSAQSLNKRESVVIALSKVKTSNKAPSNALARTLLNFESDETFKGILTTLRKNADLEIFTERL' A
#
# COMPACT_ATOMS: atom_id res chain seq x y z
N ILE A 1 -9.40 -23.56 -8.72
CA ILE A 1 -10.82 -23.22 -8.41
C ILE A 1 -10.88 -22.79 -6.95
N VAL A 2 -11.19 -21.52 -6.67
CA VAL A 2 -11.49 -21.07 -5.29
C VAL A 2 -12.91 -21.51 -4.98
N ASN A 3 -13.07 -22.54 -4.15
CA ASN A 3 -14.36 -23.21 -3.98
C ASN A 3 -15.30 -22.51 -2.98
N LYS A 4 -14.78 -21.55 -2.20
CA LYS A 4 -15.55 -20.77 -1.23
C LYS A 4 -15.01 -19.34 -1.16
N VAL A 5 -15.83 -18.38 -1.56
CA VAL A 5 -15.56 -16.95 -1.42
C VAL A 5 -16.58 -16.41 -0.42
N PHE A 6 -16.08 -15.81 0.66
CA PHE A 6 -16.90 -15.13 1.66
C PHE A 6 -16.61 -13.63 1.56
N ALA A 7 -17.65 -12.82 1.30
CA ALA A 7 -17.55 -11.37 1.34
C ALA A 7 -17.92 -10.90 2.75
N LEU A 8 -16.91 -10.44 3.52
CA LEU A 8 -17.12 -9.86 4.85
C LEU A 8 -17.42 -8.37 4.71
N THR A 9 -18.68 -7.99 4.77
CA THR A 9 -19.08 -6.58 4.75
C THR A 9 -18.70 -5.92 6.07
N LYS A 10 -18.15 -4.70 6.01
CA LYS A 10 -17.86 -3.89 7.20
C LYS A 10 -19.18 -3.62 7.96
N PRO A 11 -19.30 -3.99 9.24
CA PRO A 11 -20.49 -3.72 10.01
C PRO A 11 -20.63 -2.21 10.24
N SER A 12 -21.85 -1.71 10.16
CA SER A 12 -22.16 -0.29 10.30
C SER A 12 -21.89 0.20 11.73
N ASN A 13 -22.50 -0.45 12.73
CA ASN A 13 -22.43 -0.06 14.15
C ASN A 13 -22.23 -1.27 15.10
N SER A 14 -21.93 -2.45 14.58
CA SER A 14 -21.70 -3.66 15.39
C SER A 14 -20.26 -4.13 15.29
N THR A 15 -19.81 -4.91 16.26
CA THR A 15 -18.50 -5.57 16.19
C THR A 15 -18.59 -6.94 15.52
N THR A 16 -19.76 -7.29 14.97
CA THR A 16 -20.03 -8.61 14.40
C THR A 16 -20.02 -8.55 12.88
N TYR A 17 -19.07 -9.24 12.29
CA TYR A 17 -18.98 -9.46 10.86
C TYR A 17 -19.68 -10.77 10.54
N SER A 18 -20.45 -10.81 9.48
CA SER A 18 -21.03 -12.05 8.98
C SER A 18 -20.87 -12.12 7.47
N ALA A 19 -20.62 -13.33 6.99
CA ALA A 19 -20.56 -13.61 5.57
C ALA A 19 -21.21 -14.96 5.30
N GLN A 20 -21.89 -15.06 4.18
CA GLN A 20 -22.52 -16.29 3.73
C GLN A 20 -21.85 -16.77 2.44
N SER A 21 -21.75 -18.07 2.26
CA SER A 21 -21.31 -18.67 1.00
C SER A 21 -22.28 -18.29 -0.13
N LEU A 22 -21.79 -18.25 -1.37
CA LEU A 22 -22.62 -17.91 -2.54
C LEU A 22 -23.86 -18.81 -2.69
N ASN A 23 -23.74 -20.08 -2.31
CA ASN A 23 -24.83 -21.05 -2.33
C ASN A 23 -25.70 -21.05 -1.05
N LYS A 24 -25.45 -20.12 -0.12
CA LYS A 24 -26.18 -19.91 1.14
C LYS A 24 -26.15 -21.08 2.13
N ARG A 25 -25.33 -22.11 1.90
CA ARG A 25 -25.26 -23.32 2.75
C ARG A 25 -24.38 -23.16 3.98
N GLU A 26 -23.46 -22.20 3.95
CA GLU A 26 -22.50 -21.99 5.04
C GLU A 26 -22.43 -20.51 5.39
N SER A 27 -22.30 -20.22 6.69
CA SER A 27 -22.12 -18.87 7.20
C SER A 27 -20.97 -18.82 8.18
N VAL A 28 -20.17 -17.75 8.09
CA VAL A 28 -19.13 -17.43 9.07
C VAL A 28 -19.56 -16.16 9.79
N VAL A 29 -19.55 -16.21 11.12
CA VAL A 29 -19.84 -15.07 12.00
C VAL A 29 -18.62 -14.82 12.88
N ILE A 30 -18.10 -13.60 12.86
CA ILE A 30 -16.95 -13.16 13.64
C ILE A 30 -17.40 -11.99 14.52
N ALA A 31 -17.52 -12.22 15.83
CA ALA A 31 -17.74 -11.16 16.80
C ALA A 31 -16.39 -10.66 17.34
N LEU A 32 -16.01 -9.43 17.00
CA LEU A 32 -14.82 -8.79 17.55
C LEU A 32 -15.10 -8.37 18.99
N SER A 33 -14.51 -9.06 19.96
CA SER A 33 -14.64 -8.74 21.39
C SER A 33 -13.66 -7.65 21.84
N LYS A 34 -12.52 -7.50 21.16
CA LYS A 34 -11.50 -6.50 21.48
C LYS A 34 -10.59 -6.25 20.29
N VAL A 35 -10.17 -5.01 20.11
CA VAL A 35 -9.08 -4.65 19.20
C VAL A 35 -7.79 -4.54 20.02
N LYS A 36 -6.74 -5.25 19.62
CA LYS A 36 -5.42 -5.10 20.23
C LYS A 36 -4.77 -3.85 19.68
N THR A 37 -4.86 -2.76 20.43
CA THR A 37 -4.08 -1.55 20.15
C THR A 37 -2.67 -1.72 20.70
N SER A 38 -1.68 -1.20 19.98
CA SER A 38 -0.31 -1.15 20.46
C SER A 38 -0.09 0.18 21.16
N ASN A 39 0.36 0.16 22.41
CA ASN A 39 0.84 1.36 23.11
C ASN A 39 2.25 1.78 22.65
N LYS A 40 2.87 1.03 21.74
CA LYS A 40 4.17 1.43 21.16
C LYS A 40 3.95 2.63 20.26
N ALA A 41 4.82 3.63 20.41
CA ALA A 41 4.90 4.74 19.47
C ALA A 41 4.96 4.20 18.04
N PRO A 42 4.28 4.86 17.07
CA PRO A 42 4.39 4.50 15.67
C PRO A 42 5.86 4.43 15.26
N SER A 43 6.23 3.40 14.50
CA SER A 43 7.59 3.30 13.99
C SER A 43 7.88 4.47 13.06
N ASN A 44 8.93 5.24 13.36
CA ASN A 44 9.44 6.28 12.46
C ASN A 44 9.96 5.70 11.13
N ALA A 45 10.05 4.36 10.99
CA ALA A 45 10.49 3.73 9.76
C ALA A 45 9.56 4.06 8.58
N LEU A 46 8.24 4.05 8.76
CA LEU A 46 7.31 4.34 7.66
C LEU A 46 7.43 5.80 7.20
N ALA A 47 7.50 6.74 8.14
CA ALA A 47 7.70 8.16 7.82
C ALA A 47 9.04 8.39 7.11
N ARG A 48 10.13 7.74 7.57
CA ARG A 48 11.43 7.79 6.90
C ARG A 48 11.39 7.20 5.49
N THR A 49 10.71 6.08 5.29
CA THR A 49 10.55 5.47 3.95
C THR A 49 9.80 6.39 3.00
N LEU A 50 8.72 7.05 3.47
CA LEU A 50 7.96 8.00 2.66
C LEU A 50 8.80 9.23 2.28
N LEU A 51 9.54 9.81 3.23
CA LEU A 51 10.45 10.92 2.96
C LEU A 51 11.55 10.56 1.97
N ASN A 52 12.11 9.35 2.08
CA ASN A 52 13.13 8.87 1.14
C ASN A 52 12.55 8.71 -0.27
N PHE A 53 11.33 8.20 -0.41
CA PHE A 53 10.68 8.06 -1.71
C PHE A 53 10.43 9.41 -2.38
N GLU A 54 9.95 10.40 -1.63
CA GLU A 54 9.77 11.77 -2.12
C GLU A 54 11.10 12.43 -2.51
N SER A 55 12.16 12.16 -1.74
CA SER A 55 13.51 12.66 -2.00
C SER A 55 14.09 12.08 -3.30
N ASP A 56 13.90 10.78 -3.53
CA ASP A 56 14.36 10.10 -4.74
C ASP A 56 13.68 10.63 -6.00
N GLU A 57 12.36 10.85 -5.98
CA GLU A 57 11.63 11.42 -7.12
C GLU A 57 12.02 12.88 -7.36
N THR A 58 12.23 13.66 -6.30
CA THR A 58 12.74 15.03 -6.42
C THR A 58 14.13 15.06 -7.05
N PHE A 59 15.03 14.18 -6.62
CA PHE A 59 16.39 14.08 -7.16
C PHE A 59 16.40 13.67 -8.64
N LYS A 60 15.56 12.71 -9.04
CA LYS A 60 15.36 12.36 -10.45
C LYS A 60 14.83 13.53 -11.28
N GLY A 61 13.91 14.31 -10.72
CA GLY A 61 13.38 15.52 -11.34
C GLY A 61 14.47 16.57 -11.61
N ILE A 62 15.36 16.78 -10.63
CA ILE A 62 16.52 17.67 -10.78
C ILE A 62 17.45 17.16 -11.90
N LEU A 63 17.85 15.89 -11.87
CA LEU A 63 18.72 15.32 -12.89
C LEU A 63 18.12 15.40 -14.30
N THR A 64 16.81 15.15 -14.42
CA THR A 64 16.09 15.27 -15.69
C THR A 64 16.09 16.71 -16.20
N THR A 65 15.87 17.67 -15.30
CA THR A 65 15.88 19.10 -15.63
C THR A 65 17.26 19.57 -16.05
N LEU A 66 18.31 19.17 -15.32
CA LEU A 66 19.70 19.49 -15.65
C LEU A 66 20.09 18.88 -17.00
N ARG A 67 19.73 17.63 -17.26
CA ARG A 67 19.99 16.97 -18.54
C ARG A 67 19.29 17.66 -19.71
N LYS A 68 18.07 18.18 -19.50
CA LYS A 68 17.31 18.90 -20.53
C LYS A 68 17.92 20.27 -20.86
N ASN A 69 18.49 20.95 -19.86
CA ASN A 69 19.02 22.30 -19.99
C ASN A 69 20.54 22.34 -20.27
N ALA A 70 21.22 21.20 -20.23
CA ALA A 70 22.62 21.10 -20.58
C ALA A 70 22.77 20.79 -22.08
N ASP A 71 23.62 21.55 -22.78
CA ASP A 71 24.11 21.17 -24.10
C ASP A 71 25.09 19.99 -23.94
N LEU A 72 24.54 18.78 -24.08
CA LEU A 72 25.28 17.53 -23.97
C LEU A 72 25.60 17.01 -25.37
N GLU A 73 26.81 17.28 -25.86
CA GLU A 73 27.35 16.61 -27.04
C GLU A 73 27.89 15.22 -26.65
N ILE A 74 27.22 14.17 -27.15
CA ILE A 74 27.63 12.78 -26.94
C ILE A 74 28.35 12.30 -28.20
N PHE A 75 29.68 12.36 -28.20
CA PHE A 75 30.50 11.77 -29.25
C PHE A 75 30.51 10.25 -29.10
N THR A 76 29.84 9.55 -30.02
CA THR A 76 29.75 8.08 -30.05
C THR A 76 30.72 7.44 -31.03
N GLU A 77 31.71 8.19 -31.53
CA GLU A 77 32.79 7.63 -32.34
C GLU A 77 33.73 6.82 -31.44
N ARG A 78 33.46 5.51 -31.34
CA ARG A 78 34.50 4.54 -31.05
C ARG A 78 35.05 4.03 -32.38
N LEU A 79 36.15 4.67 -32.81
CA LEU A 79 37.10 4.30 -33.88
C LEU A 79 36.51 4.06 -35.28
#